data_AF-A0A9Q0LN10-F1
#
_entry.id   AF-A0A9Q0LN10-F1
#
_cell.length_a   1.000
_cell.length_b   1.000
_cell.length_c   1.000
_cell.angle_alpha   90.00
_cell.angle_beta   90.00
_cell.angle_gamma   90.00
#
_symmetry.space_group_name_H-M   'P 1'
#
loop_
_entity.id
_entity.type
_entity.pdbx_description
1 polymer ?
#
loop_
_entity_poly.entity_id
_entity_poly.type
_entity_poly.pdbx_seq_one_letter_code
_entity_poly.pdbx_strand_id
1 'polypeptide(L)'
;MNEKKKIRSTLSNKQQKELFLSIFGYLEENNFKDAAKEFAVEAKIENEKAKKGLLERKWNSIIRLQRKIVDLENQITRLQDDLSHTSLGQKQETKTDFIPTSPAKIILKGHKSPIMAVKYHPVFSLVATVSEDATTKIWDIESGEMIESVKGHTNIVQDIDWNEDGKFLVTSSADMSVKVYDSQRDWNCIKTLTGHEHNVSGVAFVPKKPQVISCSRDNTIKLWDFSTGLCLFTFEDHDDWVRRVAVNSDGTIFASCSNDKTARIWDLASNKCISVLSGHENVVECLAFSPQTTNEFIEIKHEKNSPFINNPFLATGSRDKSIRIWNLETKECVLILSGHENWVRSIVFHPCGKFLISVSDDRSIKIWDLSNSRCIRTINDAHDHFVQALDMNKKLPQIATGSVDCLIKIWNCN
;
A
#
# COMPACT_ATOMS: atom_id res chain seq x y z
N MET A 1 -45.38 -42.78 21.21
CA MET A 1 -43.99 -42.31 21.02
C MET A 1 -44.04 -41.12 20.06
N ASN A 2 -44.13 -39.90 20.60
CA ASN A 2 -43.97 -38.64 19.85
C ASN A 2 -43.69 -37.54 20.87
N GLU A 3 -42.42 -37.41 21.26
CA GLU A 3 -41.97 -36.29 22.06
C GLU A 3 -42.07 -35.01 21.24
N LYS A 4 -43.03 -34.16 21.59
CA LYS A 4 -43.08 -32.78 21.11
C LYS A 4 -41.81 -32.08 21.59
N LYS A 5 -40.86 -31.83 20.68
CA LYS A 5 -39.71 -30.93 20.91
C LYS A 5 -40.24 -29.61 21.47
N LYS A 6 -40.07 -29.39 22.78
CA LYS A 6 -40.27 -28.08 23.41
C LYS A 6 -39.22 -27.14 22.82
N ILE A 7 -39.66 -26.26 21.92
CA ILE A 7 -38.88 -25.11 21.45
C ILE A 7 -38.55 -24.29 22.70
N ARG A 8 -37.29 -24.31 23.16
CA ARG A 8 -36.83 -23.41 24.22
C ARG A 8 -36.96 -22.00 23.69
N SER A 9 -37.82 -21.18 24.31
CA SER A 9 -37.97 -19.78 23.96
C SER A 9 -36.65 -19.06 24.21
N THR A 10 -36.04 -18.54 23.15
CA THR A 10 -34.80 -17.73 23.18
C THR A 10 -35.02 -16.31 23.72
N LEU A 11 -36.26 -15.98 24.10
CA LEU A 11 -36.67 -14.66 24.56
C LEU A 11 -36.48 -14.54 26.07
N SER A 12 -35.92 -13.41 26.50
CA SER A 12 -35.90 -13.03 27.92
C SER A 12 -37.33 -12.89 28.45
N ASN A 13 -37.55 -13.17 29.75
CA ASN A 13 -38.85 -12.99 30.40
C ASN A 13 -39.47 -11.59 30.16
N LYS A 14 -38.64 -10.54 30.05
CA LYS A 14 -39.09 -9.18 29.73
C LYS A 14 -39.60 -9.05 28.29
N GLN A 15 -38.89 -9.64 27.34
CA GLN A 15 -39.26 -9.64 25.92
C GLN A 15 -40.51 -10.48 25.67
N GLN A 16 -40.65 -11.59 26.40
CA GLN A 16 -41.83 -12.45 26.33
C GLN A 16 -43.08 -11.73 26.84
N LYS A 17 -42.99 -11.00 27.96
CA LYS A 17 -44.09 -10.15 28.47
C LYS A 17 -44.46 -9.05 27.47
N GLU A 18 -43.47 -8.37 26.90
CA GLU A 18 -43.73 -7.31 25.91
C GLU A 18 -44.38 -7.85 24.64
N LEU A 19 -43.99 -9.04 24.20
CA LEU A 19 -44.62 -9.73 23.08
C LEU A 19 -46.09 -10.05 23.39
N PHE A 20 -46.38 -10.64 24.55
CA PHE A 20 -47.75 -10.97 24.94
C PHE A 20 -48.66 -9.74 25.04
N LEU A 21 -48.18 -8.63 25.60
CA LEU A 21 -48.92 -7.36 25.61
C LEU A 21 -49.18 -6.78 24.22
N SER A 22 -48.26 -6.98 23.28
CA SER A 22 -48.42 -6.53 21.89
C SER A 22 -49.37 -7.41 21.08
N ILE A 23 -49.38 -8.73 21.33
CA ILE A 23 -50.32 -9.67 20.72
C ILE A 23 -51.73 -9.40 21.23
N PHE A 24 -51.88 -9.23 22.55
CA PHE A 24 -53.16 -8.87 23.16
C PHE A 24 -53.70 -7.54 22.59
N GLY A 25 -52.85 -6.51 22.48
CA GLY A 25 -53.24 -5.24 21.87
C GLY A 25 -53.67 -5.35 20.41
N TYR A 26 -53.01 -6.19 19.61
CA TYR A 26 -53.39 -6.45 18.23
C TYR A 26 -54.75 -7.17 18.09
N LEU A 27 -55.04 -8.13 18.97
CA LEU A 27 -56.33 -8.84 18.97
C LEU A 27 -57.49 -7.92 19.35
N GLU A 28 -57.27 -7.01 20.30
CA GLU A 28 -58.26 -5.98 20.65
C GLU A 28 -58.52 -5.00 19.50
N GLU A 29 -57.46 -4.54 18.81
CA GLU A 29 -57.59 -3.58 17.70
C GLU A 29 -58.34 -4.17 16.50
N ASN A 30 -58.16 -5.46 16.23
CA ASN A 30 -58.81 -6.15 15.11
C ASN A 30 -60.16 -6.82 15.47
N ASN A 31 -60.76 -6.46 16.61
CA ASN A 31 -62.07 -6.94 17.09
C ASN A 31 -62.17 -8.47 17.36
N PHE A 32 -61.06 -9.17 17.58
CA PHE A 32 -61.05 -10.60 17.95
C PHE A 32 -61.24 -10.80 19.45
N LYS A 33 -62.43 -10.44 19.97
CA LYS A 33 -62.71 -10.34 21.41
C LYS A 33 -62.65 -11.66 22.17
N ASP A 34 -63.09 -12.77 21.56
CA ASP A 34 -63.10 -14.08 22.23
C ASP A 34 -61.68 -14.66 22.34
N ALA A 35 -60.91 -14.57 21.25
CA ALA A 35 -59.50 -14.95 21.23
C ALA A 35 -58.64 -14.10 22.18
N ALA A 36 -58.92 -12.80 22.29
CA ALA A 36 -58.21 -11.91 23.22
C ALA A 36 -58.44 -12.32 24.69
N LYS A 37 -59.65 -12.73 25.05
CA LYS A 37 -59.99 -13.19 26.42
C LYS A 37 -59.31 -14.51 26.76
N GLU A 38 -59.34 -15.48 25.85
CA GLU A 38 -58.66 -16.77 26.05
C GLU A 38 -57.14 -16.58 26.16
N PHE A 39 -56.56 -15.75 25.28
CA PHE A 39 -55.13 -15.45 25.29
C PHE A 39 -54.69 -14.70 26.55
N ALA A 40 -55.51 -13.78 27.08
CA ALA A 40 -55.20 -13.06 28.33
C ALA A 40 -55.12 -14.00 29.53
N VAL A 41 -56.00 -15.01 29.59
CA VAL A 41 -55.99 -16.04 30.65
C VAL A 41 -54.75 -16.91 30.55
N GLU A 42 -54.38 -17.34 29.33
CA GLU A 42 -53.20 -18.18 29.10
C GLU A 42 -51.89 -17.43 29.39
N ALA A 43 -51.81 -16.16 28.99
CA ALA A 43 -50.62 -15.33 29.13
C ALA A 43 -50.47 -14.64 30.51
N LYS A 44 -51.44 -14.80 31.42
CA LYS A 44 -51.47 -14.18 32.77
C LYS A 44 -51.26 -12.66 32.74
N ILE A 45 -51.98 -11.95 31.87
CA ILE A 45 -51.89 -10.49 31.75
C ILE A 45 -52.82 -9.86 32.80
N GLU A 46 -52.27 -9.34 33.90
CA GLU A 46 -53.03 -8.66 34.97
C GLU A 46 -53.04 -7.13 34.75
N ASN A 47 -54.16 -6.57 34.29
CA ASN A 47 -54.45 -5.11 34.27
C ASN A 47 -53.36 -4.19 33.63
N GLU A 48 -52.49 -4.71 32.77
CA GLU A 48 -51.48 -3.91 32.08
C GLU A 48 -52.03 -3.29 30.78
N LYS A 49 -51.67 -2.02 30.50
CA LYS A 49 -52.11 -1.32 29.28
C LYS A 49 -51.55 -2.02 28.02
N ALA A 50 -52.45 -2.38 27.11
CA ALA A 50 -52.10 -3.00 25.83
C ALA A 50 -51.17 -2.12 24.97
N LYS A 51 -50.14 -2.74 24.37
CA LYS A 51 -49.20 -2.06 23.44
C LYS A 51 -49.71 -2.13 22.00
N LYS A 52 -50.63 -1.22 21.69
CA LYS A 52 -51.28 -1.04 20.38
C LYS A 52 -50.31 -0.66 19.26
N GLY A 53 -50.49 -1.24 18.07
CA GLY A 53 -49.68 -0.96 16.86
C GLY A 53 -48.20 -1.37 16.86
N LEU A 54 -47.65 -1.93 17.95
CA LEU A 54 -46.23 -2.34 18.01
C LEU A 54 -45.93 -3.54 17.09
N LEU A 55 -46.86 -4.51 17.03
CA LEU A 55 -46.71 -5.72 16.24
C LEU A 55 -46.63 -5.40 14.74
N GLU A 56 -47.51 -4.52 14.25
CA GLU A 56 -47.55 -4.06 12.86
C GLU A 56 -46.29 -3.28 12.46
N ARG A 57 -45.80 -2.40 13.34
CA ARG A 57 -44.53 -1.68 13.12
C ARG A 57 -43.35 -2.64 13.01
N LYS A 58 -43.27 -3.64 13.89
CA LYS A 58 -42.23 -4.67 13.84
C LYS A 58 -42.36 -5.55 12.59
N TRP A 59 -43.58 -5.93 12.22
CA TRP A 59 -43.86 -6.69 11.01
C TRP A 59 -43.45 -5.94 9.74
N ASN A 60 -43.76 -4.65 9.64
CA ASN A 60 -43.31 -3.81 8.53
C ASN A 60 -41.78 -3.67 8.47
N SER A 61 -41.10 -3.62 9.63
CA SER A 61 -39.64 -3.65 9.69
C SER A 61 -39.08 -4.99 9.21
N ILE A 62 -39.68 -6.10 9.62
CA ILE A 62 -39.30 -7.45 9.18
C ILE A 62 -39.47 -7.60 7.67
N ILE A 63 -40.58 -7.13 7.09
CA ILE A 63 -40.79 -7.17 5.63
C ILE A 63 -39.70 -6.37 4.90
N ARG A 64 -39.33 -5.19 5.41
CA ARG A 64 -38.24 -4.39 4.82
C ARG A 64 -36.90 -5.11 4.90
N LEU A 65 -36.59 -5.73 6.04
CA LEU A 65 -35.36 -6.50 6.23
C LEU A 65 -35.33 -7.74 5.32
N GLN A 66 -36.44 -8.47 5.20
CA GLN A 66 -36.55 -9.61 4.29
C GLN A 66 -36.33 -9.20 2.83
N ARG A 67 -36.93 -8.09 2.37
CA ARG A 67 -36.65 -7.55 1.03
C ARG A 67 -35.18 -7.22 0.85
N LYS A 68 -34.55 -6.59 1.85
CA LYS A 68 -33.13 -6.25 1.77
C LYS A 68 -32.22 -7.48 1.74
N ILE A 69 -32.57 -8.54 2.47
CA ILE A 69 -31.85 -9.82 2.43
C ILE A 69 -31.93 -10.42 1.02
N VAL A 70 -33.12 -10.47 0.43
CA VAL A 70 -33.31 -10.97 -0.95
C VAL A 70 -32.52 -10.13 -1.96
N ASP A 71 -32.51 -8.81 -1.83
CA ASP A 71 -31.72 -7.92 -2.70
C ASP A 71 -30.22 -8.18 -2.57
N LEU A 72 -29.72 -8.42 -1.35
CA LEU A 72 -28.31 -8.73 -1.09
C LEU A 72 -27.93 -10.12 -1.59
N GLU A 73 -28.78 -11.13 -1.40
CA GLU A 73 -28.60 -12.47 -1.95
C GLU A 73 -28.52 -12.40 -3.48
N ASN A 74 -29.41 -11.63 -4.12
CA ASN A 74 -29.36 -11.40 -5.56
C ASN A 74 -28.10 -10.64 -6.04
N GLN A 75 -27.55 -9.73 -5.23
CA GLN A 75 -26.28 -9.09 -5.55
C GLN A 75 -25.11 -10.08 -5.44
N ILE A 76 -25.12 -10.93 -4.42
CA ILE A 76 -24.08 -11.97 -4.23
C ILE A 76 -24.12 -12.98 -5.39
N THR A 77 -25.30 -13.45 -5.80
CA THR A 77 -25.41 -14.38 -6.92
C THR A 77 -24.94 -13.76 -8.23
N ARG A 78 -25.29 -12.50 -8.51
CA ARG A 78 -24.77 -11.78 -9.70
C ARG A 78 -23.25 -11.66 -9.69
N LEU A 79 -22.66 -11.29 -8.55
CA LEU A 79 -21.20 -11.22 -8.42
C LEU A 79 -20.54 -12.59 -8.59
N GLN A 80 -21.18 -13.66 -8.12
CA GLN A 80 -20.71 -15.04 -8.32
C GLN A 80 -20.82 -15.47 -9.79
N ASP A 81 -21.91 -15.10 -10.46
CA ASP A 81 -22.13 -15.36 -11.88
C ASP A 81 -21.13 -14.59 -12.74
N ASP A 82 -20.89 -13.30 -12.46
CA ASP A 82 -19.86 -12.48 -13.12
C ASP A 82 -18.46 -13.09 -12.95
N LEU A 83 -18.15 -13.59 -11.75
CA LEU A 83 -16.90 -14.28 -11.47
C LEU A 83 -16.78 -15.61 -12.24
N SER A 84 -17.91 -16.32 -12.43
CA SER A 84 -17.97 -17.59 -13.17
C SER A 84 -17.93 -17.42 -14.69
N HIS A 85 -18.52 -16.34 -15.21
CA HIS A 85 -18.45 -15.99 -16.63
C HIS A 85 -17.07 -15.44 -17.00
N THR A 86 -16.38 -14.81 -16.06
CA THR A 86 -14.97 -14.45 -16.22
C THR A 86 -14.04 -15.69 -16.23
N SER A 87 -14.44 -16.81 -15.62
CA SER A 87 -13.59 -18.00 -15.46
C SER A 87 -13.68 -19.04 -16.58
N LEU A 88 -14.59 -18.89 -17.56
CA LEU A 88 -14.69 -19.78 -18.72
C LEU A 88 -13.87 -19.35 -19.95
N GLY A 89 -12.98 -18.36 -19.77
CA GLY A 89 -11.94 -17.97 -20.74
C GLY A 89 -10.51 -18.09 -20.20
N GLN A 90 -10.31 -18.56 -18.95
CA GLN A 90 -8.97 -18.78 -18.42
C GLN A 90 -8.46 -20.15 -18.89
N LYS A 91 -7.90 -20.18 -20.10
CA LYS A 91 -6.61 -20.88 -20.24
C LYS A 91 -5.74 -20.43 -19.07
N GLN A 92 -4.94 -21.33 -18.51
CA GLN A 92 -3.83 -20.96 -17.64
C GLN A 92 -2.89 -20.02 -18.43
N GLU A 93 -3.26 -18.75 -18.52
CA GLU A 93 -2.36 -17.68 -18.88
C GLU A 93 -1.37 -17.65 -17.72
N THR A 94 -0.14 -18.07 -18.01
CA THR A 94 1.05 -17.75 -17.23
C THR A 94 0.85 -16.39 -16.58
N LYS A 95 1.03 -16.25 -15.25
CA LYS A 95 1.09 -14.96 -14.52
C LYS A 95 1.39 -13.82 -15.50
N THR A 96 0.34 -13.15 -15.99
CA THR A 96 0.43 -12.44 -17.27
C THR A 96 1.50 -11.36 -17.17
N ASP A 97 2.43 -11.37 -18.12
CA ASP A 97 3.49 -10.37 -18.27
C ASP A 97 2.84 -9.03 -18.66
N PHE A 98 2.23 -8.33 -17.70
CA PHE A 98 1.59 -7.06 -17.96
C PHE A 98 2.65 -5.96 -18.00
N ILE A 99 2.73 -5.27 -19.13
CA ILE A 99 3.77 -4.25 -19.38
C ILE A 99 3.07 -2.91 -19.57
N PRO A 100 3.54 -1.80 -18.95
CA PRO A 100 2.94 -0.50 -19.16
C PRO A 100 2.88 -0.14 -20.65
N THR A 101 1.73 0.38 -21.03
CA THR A 101 1.44 0.83 -22.40
C THR A 101 1.17 2.33 -22.40
N SER A 102 1.59 2.99 -23.47
CA SER A 102 1.18 4.36 -23.78
C SER A 102 -0.16 4.34 -24.53
N PRO A 103 -1.03 5.34 -24.35
CA PRO A 103 -0.87 6.56 -23.53
C PRO A 103 -1.22 6.35 -22.05
N ALA A 104 -0.86 7.32 -21.19
CA ALA A 104 -1.27 7.32 -19.79
C ALA A 104 -2.80 7.32 -19.67
N LYS A 105 -3.33 6.52 -18.75
CA LYS A 105 -4.78 6.36 -18.53
C LYS A 105 -5.37 7.58 -17.84
N ILE A 106 -4.70 8.03 -16.77
CA ILE A 106 -5.16 9.12 -15.90
C ILE A 106 -3.99 10.08 -15.70
N ILE A 107 -4.28 11.38 -15.77
CA ILE A 107 -3.35 12.46 -15.50
C ILE A 107 -3.89 13.23 -14.31
N LEU A 108 -3.21 13.16 -13.17
CA LEU A 108 -3.60 13.87 -11.96
C LEU A 108 -2.86 15.21 -11.92
N LYS A 109 -3.62 16.28 -11.69
CA LYS A 109 -3.13 17.66 -11.64
C LYS A 109 -3.47 18.26 -10.29
N GLY A 110 -2.50 18.88 -9.64
CA GLY A 110 -2.78 19.68 -8.45
C GLY A 110 -1.59 20.09 -7.60
N HIS A 111 -0.42 19.47 -7.76
CA HIS A 111 0.81 20.01 -7.15
C HIS A 111 1.23 21.31 -7.83
N LYS A 112 1.88 22.19 -7.07
CA LYS A 112 2.34 23.50 -7.57
C LYS A 112 3.78 23.50 -8.03
N SER A 113 4.51 22.44 -7.73
CA SER A 113 5.94 22.30 -7.95
C SER A 113 6.29 20.83 -8.21
N PRO A 114 7.56 20.51 -8.52
CA PRO A 114 7.99 19.17 -8.88
C PRO A 114 7.56 18.09 -7.91
N ILE A 115 7.23 16.91 -8.43
CA ILE A 115 6.89 15.73 -7.63
C ILE A 115 8.18 14.97 -7.34
N MET A 116 8.41 14.65 -6.07
CA MET A 116 9.64 14.01 -5.59
C MET A 116 9.49 12.50 -5.45
N ALA A 117 8.37 12.04 -4.88
CA ALA A 117 8.08 10.63 -4.72
C ALA A 117 6.58 10.34 -4.88
N VAL A 118 6.28 9.10 -5.25
CA VAL A 118 4.94 8.58 -5.47
C VAL A 118 4.92 7.18 -4.86
N LYS A 119 3.87 6.85 -4.10
CA LYS A 119 3.68 5.51 -3.52
C LYS A 119 2.23 5.07 -3.54
N TYR A 120 2.00 3.86 -4.01
CA TYR A 120 0.71 3.19 -3.87
C TYR A 120 0.47 2.77 -2.43
N HIS A 121 -0.78 2.93 -2.01
CA HIS A 121 -1.25 2.35 -0.77
C HIS A 121 -1.31 0.81 -0.90
N PRO A 122 -0.89 0.04 0.11
CA PRO A 122 -0.78 -1.44 0.00
C PRO A 122 -2.12 -2.17 -0.09
N VAL A 123 -3.18 -1.60 0.50
CA VAL A 123 -4.51 -2.22 0.57
C VAL A 123 -5.51 -1.58 -0.41
N PHE A 124 -5.76 -0.28 -0.27
CA PHE A 124 -6.72 0.49 -1.08
C PHE A 124 -6.15 1.02 -2.40
N SER A 125 -7.04 1.37 -3.33
CA SER A 125 -6.74 2.03 -4.62
C SER A 125 -6.38 3.52 -4.45
N LEU A 126 -5.44 3.80 -3.54
CA LEU A 126 -4.94 5.15 -3.27
C LEU A 126 -3.49 5.29 -3.71
N VAL A 127 -3.14 6.51 -4.12
CA VAL A 127 -1.76 6.93 -4.36
C VAL A 127 -1.46 8.13 -3.48
N ALA A 128 -0.34 8.09 -2.76
CA ALA A 128 0.22 9.28 -2.13
C ALA A 128 1.37 9.84 -2.94
N THR A 129 1.41 11.16 -3.04
CA THR A 129 2.44 11.90 -3.75
C THR A 129 2.99 13.01 -2.89
N VAL A 130 4.29 13.25 -3.01
CA VAL A 130 4.99 14.32 -2.30
C VAL A 130 5.71 15.22 -3.28
N SER A 131 5.83 16.49 -2.92
CA SER A 131 6.29 17.52 -3.82
C SER A 131 7.17 18.56 -3.11
N GLU A 132 7.90 19.33 -3.92
CA GLU A 132 8.66 20.49 -3.48
C GLU A 132 7.80 21.60 -2.86
N ASP A 133 6.47 21.55 -3.02
CA ASP A 133 5.52 22.52 -2.45
C ASP A 133 5.28 22.31 -0.95
N ALA A 134 6.06 21.42 -0.33
CA ALA A 134 5.96 21.01 1.07
C ALA A 134 4.64 20.29 1.41
N THR A 135 3.90 19.81 0.40
CA THR A 135 2.63 19.10 0.59
C THR A 135 2.71 17.64 0.19
N THR A 136 1.96 16.83 0.93
CA THR A 136 1.66 15.44 0.58
C THR A 136 0.20 15.39 0.15
N LYS A 137 -0.07 14.84 -1.03
CA LYS A 137 -1.42 14.70 -1.56
C LYS A 137 -1.80 13.25 -1.73
N ILE A 138 -3.07 12.96 -1.51
CA ILE A 138 -3.62 11.62 -1.57
C ILE A 138 -4.72 11.61 -2.60
N TRP A 139 -4.61 10.67 -3.52
CA TRP A 139 -5.42 10.57 -4.71
C TRP A 139 -6.15 9.24 -4.72
N ASP A 140 -7.42 9.28 -5.08
CA ASP A 140 -8.13 8.09 -5.49
C ASP A 140 -7.82 7.79 -6.97
N ILE A 141 -7.34 6.58 -7.24
CA ILE A 141 -6.99 6.17 -8.60
C ILE A 141 -8.26 5.93 -9.44
N GLU A 142 -9.35 5.50 -8.82
CA GLU A 142 -10.56 5.11 -9.54
C GLU A 142 -11.32 6.33 -10.06
N SER A 143 -11.52 7.33 -9.21
CA SER A 143 -12.12 8.61 -9.60
C SER A 143 -11.12 9.58 -10.24
N GLY A 144 -9.84 9.49 -9.92
CA GLY A 144 -8.83 10.48 -10.30
C GLY A 144 -8.92 11.79 -9.50
N GLU A 145 -9.69 11.80 -8.41
CA GLU A 145 -9.87 12.97 -7.55
C GLU A 145 -8.84 13.01 -6.42
N MET A 146 -8.50 14.22 -5.99
CA MET A 146 -7.71 14.44 -4.79
C MET A 146 -8.62 14.27 -3.58
N ILE A 147 -8.30 13.32 -2.71
CA ILE A 147 -9.04 13.09 -1.47
C ILE A 147 -8.60 14.12 -0.43
N GLU A 148 -7.29 14.19 -0.20
CA GLU A 148 -6.75 15.01 0.89
C GLU A 148 -5.40 15.65 0.54
N SER A 149 -5.16 16.80 1.17
CA SER A 149 -3.90 17.54 1.09
C SER A 149 -3.32 17.71 2.49
N VAL A 150 -2.38 16.83 2.83
CA VAL A 150 -1.69 16.83 4.12
C VAL A 150 -0.61 17.91 4.11
N LYS A 151 -0.71 18.83 5.06
CA LYS A 151 0.26 19.92 5.28
C LYS A 151 0.89 19.75 6.65
N GLY A 152 2.16 20.14 6.78
CA GLY A 152 2.82 20.13 8.09
C GLY A 152 4.34 20.26 8.03
N HIS A 153 4.96 19.93 6.89
CA HIS A 153 6.36 20.24 6.64
C HIS A 153 6.53 21.72 6.30
N THR A 154 7.70 22.27 6.65
CA THR A 154 8.03 23.68 6.36
C THR A 154 8.82 23.84 5.06
N ASN A 155 9.34 22.74 4.51
CA ASN A 155 10.16 22.71 3.31
C ASN A 155 9.81 21.48 2.45
N ILE A 156 10.47 21.34 1.30
CA ILE A 156 10.33 20.27 0.31
C ILE A 156 10.20 18.90 0.98
N VAL A 157 9.18 18.12 0.60
CA VAL A 157 9.03 16.73 1.02
C VAL A 157 9.72 15.84 -0.01
N GLN A 158 10.71 15.07 0.42
CA GLN A 158 11.63 14.33 -0.46
C GLN A 158 11.12 12.92 -0.77
N ASP A 159 10.66 12.20 0.26
CA ASP A 159 10.27 10.80 0.12
C ASP A 159 9.06 10.47 1.00
N ILE A 160 8.44 9.34 0.68
CA ILE A 160 7.22 8.88 1.30
C ILE A 160 7.18 7.36 1.30
N ASP A 161 6.64 6.78 2.38
CA ASP A 161 6.39 5.35 2.45
C ASP A 161 5.15 5.01 3.28
N TRP A 162 4.55 3.86 2.98
CA TRP A 162 3.40 3.32 3.70
C TRP A 162 3.82 2.17 4.59
N ASN A 163 3.21 2.09 5.76
CA ASN A 163 3.27 0.87 6.55
C ASN A 163 2.54 -0.28 5.82
N GLU A 164 2.87 -1.53 6.09
CA GLU A 164 2.29 -2.72 5.42
C GLU A 164 0.75 -2.78 5.52
N ASP A 165 0.20 -2.36 6.67
CA ASP A 165 -1.25 -2.27 6.91
C ASP A 165 -1.90 -1.09 6.16
N GLY A 166 -1.11 -0.13 5.67
CA GLY A 166 -1.59 1.11 5.07
C GLY A 166 -2.11 2.16 6.07
N LYS A 167 -2.11 1.85 7.38
CA LYS A 167 -2.65 2.75 8.40
C LYS A 167 -1.80 4.01 8.61
N PHE A 168 -0.48 3.85 8.55
CA PHE A 168 0.46 4.95 8.78
C PHE A 168 1.20 5.31 7.51
N LEU A 169 1.41 6.61 7.35
CA LEU A 169 2.19 7.20 6.28
C LEU A 169 3.36 7.93 6.90
N VAL A 170 4.56 7.75 6.35
CA VAL A 170 5.75 8.47 6.78
C VAL A 170 6.27 9.33 5.65
N THR A 171 6.70 10.54 5.98
CA THR A 171 7.28 11.49 5.02
C THR A 171 8.59 12.03 5.54
N SER A 172 9.55 12.23 4.64
CA SER A 172 10.82 12.91 4.91
C SER A 172 10.88 14.26 4.23
N SER A 173 11.58 15.23 4.83
CA SER A 173 11.66 16.58 4.28
C SER A 173 13.05 17.20 4.44
N ALA A 174 13.29 18.21 3.60
CA ALA A 174 14.40 19.12 3.70
C ALA A 174 14.36 20.02 4.95
N ASP A 175 13.25 20.00 5.71
CA ASP A 175 13.15 20.64 7.03
C ASP A 175 13.85 19.85 8.16
N MET A 176 14.57 18.77 7.81
CA MET A 176 15.33 17.90 8.73
C MET A 176 14.43 17.04 9.65
N SER A 177 13.13 16.99 9.36
CA SER A 177 12.17 16.20 10.11
C SER A 177 11.61 15.03 9.30
N VAL A 178 11.24 13.98 10.03
CA VAL A 178 10.44 12.87 9.51
C VAL A 178 9.11 12.91 10.24
N LYS A 179 8.00 12.96 9.49
CA LYS A 179 6.65 13.02 10.08
C LYS A 179 5.90 11.73 9.82
N VAL A 180 5.16 11.28 10.84
CA VAL A 180 4.29 10.11 10.76
C VAL A 180 2.85 10.56 10.89
N TYR A 181 2.03 10.19 9.92
CA TYR A 181 0.63 10.53 9.80
C TYR A 181 -0.24 9.28 9.96
N ASP A 182 -1.42 9.47 10.57
CA ASP A 182 -2.44 8.43 10.65
C ASP A 182 -3.48 8.63 9.54
N SER A 183 -3.63 7.64 8.65
CA SER A 183 -4.67 7.65 7.62
C SER A 183 -6.09 7.58 8.20
N GLN A 184 -6.26 6.97 9.39
CA GLN A 184 -7.57 6.76 10.00
C GLN A 184 -8.05 7.94 10.85
N ARG A 185 -7.14 8.85 11.22
CA ARG A 185 -7.43 10.01 12.09
C ARG A 185 -7.22 11.31 11.32
N ASP A 186 -7.93 11.48 10.22
CA ASP A 186 -7.96 12.70 9.40
C ASP A 186 -6.57 13.22 9.00
N TRP A 187 -5.62 12.31 8.72
CA TRP A 187 -4.25 12.66 8.32
C TRP A 187 -3.50 13.56 9.31
N ASN A 188 -3.83 13.45 10.60
CA ASN A 188 -3.13 14.19 11.64
C ASN A 188 -1.70 13.68 11.81
N CYS A 189 -0.76 14.62 12.01
CA CYS A 189 0.62 14.31 12.35
C CYS A 189 0.69 13.75 13.77
N ILE A 190 0.98 12.45 13.91
CA ILE A 190 1.09 11.78 15.21
C ILE A 190 2.42 12.11 15.87
N LYS A 191 3.50 12.06 15.07
CA LYS A 191 4.87 12.24 15.54
C LYS A 191 5.67 13.04 14.53
N THR A 192 6.53 13.90 15.06
CA THR A 192 7.62 14.53 14.31
C THR A 192 8.92 14.02 14.92
N LEU A 193 9.68 13.26 14.14
CA LEU A 193 10.98 12.72 14.50
C LEU A 193 12.04 13.73 14.07
N THR A 194 12.73 14.31 15.04
CA THR A 194 13.76 15.31 14.84
C THR A 194 15.08 14.79 15.38
N GLY A 195 16.17 14.96 14.62
CA GLY A 195 17.51 14.58 15.07
C GLY A 195 18.52 14.38 13.94
N HIS A 196 18.09 14.46 12.68
CA HIS A 196 19.01 14.70 11.57
C HIS A 196 19.50 16.15 11.57
N GLU A 197 20.73 16.37 11.10
CA GLU A 197 21.35 17.70 11.06
C GLU A 197 21.21 18.37 9.69
N HIS A 198 20.73 17.63 8.69
CA HIS A 198 20.50 18.16 7.35
C HIS A 198 19.30 17.46 6.66
N ASN A 199 19.17 17.63 5.35
CA ASN A 199 18.02 17.27 4.53
C ASN A 199 17.80 15.76 4.58
N VAL A 200 16.62 15.33 5.00
CA VAL A 200 16.24 13.93 5.00
C VAL A 200 15.72 13.57 3.61
N SER A 201 16.53 12.81 2.88
CA SER A 201 16.35 12.48 1.48
C SER A 201 15.47 11.25 1.24
N GLY A 202 15.44 10.31 2.19
CA GLY A 202 14.73 9.05 2.01
C GLY A 202 14.19 8.51 3.32
N VAL A 203 13.08 7.75 3.23
CA VAL A 203 12.43 7.14 4.38
C VAL A 203 11.80 5.81 4.00
N ALA A 204 11.82 4.85 4.91
CA ALA A 204 11.16 3.55 4.71
C ALA A 204 10.66 2.98 6.03
N PHE A 205 9.49 2.34 5.99
CA PHE A 205 9.02 1.52 7.11
C PHE A 205 9.75 0.18 7.15
N VAL A 206 9.96 -0.33 8.36
CA VAL A 206 10.42 -1.71 8.55
C VAL A 206 9.20 -2.62 8.64
N PRO A 207 9.06 -3.63 7.75
CA PRO A 207 8.00 -4.62 7.80
C PRO A 207 7.82 -5.25 9.19
N LYS A 208 6.57 -5.44 9.61
CA LYS A 208 6.16 -6.09 10.87
C LYS A 208 6.72 -5.49 12.16
N LYS A 209 7.45 -4.36 12.11
CA LYS A 209 8.06 -3.70 13.28
C LYS A 209 7.59 -2.24 13.34
N PRO A 210 7.43 -1.66 14.54
CA PRO A 210 7.05 -0.26 14.70
C PRO A 210 8.25 0.69 14.46
N GLN A 211 9.05 0.42 13.43
CA GLN A 211 10.31 1.10 13.18
C GLN A 211 10.31 1.78 11.80
N VAL A 212 10.99 2.92 11.73
CA VAL A 212 11.21 3.69 10.51
C VAL A 212 12.70 3.92 10.34
N ILE A 213 13.18 3.81 9.11
CA ILE A 213 14.55 4.16 8.75
C ILE A 213 14.51 5.44 7.92
N SER A 214 15.35 6.40 8.25
CA SER A 214 15.55 7.61 7.45
C SER A 214 17.01 7.81 7.10
N CYS A 215 17.25 8.43 5.95
CA CYS A 215 18.59 8.80 5.51
C CYS A 215 18.68 10.28 5.16
N SER A 216 19.87 10.85 5.33
CA SER A 216 20.06 12.29 5.27
C SER A 216 21.36 12.69 4.55
N ARG A 217 21.42 13.98 4.24
CA ARG A 217 22.61 14.68 3.74
C ARG A 217 23.71 14.85 4.79
N ASP A 218 23.42 14.57 6.05
CA ASP A 218 24.42 14.51 7.14
C ASP A 218 25.28 13.24 7.11
N ASN A 219 25.20 12.45 6.03
CA ASN A 219 25.89 11.17 5.84
C ASN A 219 25.42 10.04 6.77
N THR A 220 24.39 10.29 7.59
CA THR A 220 23.88 9.31 8.55
C THR A 220 22.58 8.68 8.08
N ILE A 221 22.34 7.47 8.60
CA ILE A 221 21.06 6.78 8.54
C ILE A 221 20.59 6.60 9.97
N LYS A 222 19.33 6.92 10.27
CA LYS A 222 18.77 6.78 11.62
C LYS A 222 17.63 5.78 11.62
N LEU A 223 17.65 4.90 12.62
CA LEU A 223 16.56 3.98 12.94
C LEU A 223 15.74 4.59 14.07
N TRP A 224 14.45 4.75 13.83
CA TRP A 224 13.50 5.35 14.76
C TRP A 224 12.48 4.32 15.20
N ASP A 225 12.09 4.38 16.45
CA ASP A 225 10.83 3.78 16.90
C ASP A 225 9.76 4.87 16.83
N PHE A 226 8.78 4.72 15.94
CA PHE A 226 7.77 5.76 15.77
C PHE A 226 6.69 5.71 16.87
N SER A 227 6.61 4.63 17.65
CA SER A 227 5.68 4.58 18.79
C SER A 227 6.14 5.52 19.92
N THR A 228 7.43 5.49 20.23
CA THR A 228 8.06 6.34 21.25
C THR A 228 8.50 7.70 20.68
N GLY A 229 8.92 7.73 19.42
CA GLY A 229 9.51 8.89 18.76
C GLY A 229 11.02 9.02 18.98
N LEU A 230 11.67 7.98 19.51
CA LEU A 230 13.09 8.00 19.85
C LEU A 230 13.95 7.45 18.69
N CYS A 231 15.14 8.02 18.53
CA CYS A 231 16.19 7.46 17.68
C CYS A 231 16.82 6.27 18.40
N LEU A 232 16.63 5.06 17.87
CA LEU A 232 17.19 3.83 18.43
C LEU A 232 18.66 3.66 18.08
N PHE A 233 19.02 3.98 16.82
CA PHE A 233 20.37 3.76 16.32
C PHE A 233 20.72 4.78 15.22
N THR A 234 22.00 5.15 15.13
CA THR A 234 22.55 5.98 14.05
C THR A 234 23.67 5.19 13.37
N PHE A 235 23.56 5.00 12.06
CA PHE A 235 24.57 4.37 11.22
C PHE A 235 25.40 5.46 10.52
N GLU A 236 26.72 5.40 10.67
CA GLU A 236 27.65 6.47 10.28
C GLU A 236 28.79 5.95 9.38
N ASP A 237 28.52 4.97 8.52
CA ASP A 237 29.61 4.41 7.68
C ASP A 237 29.71 5.06 6.27
N HIS A 238 28.70 5.82 5.81
CA HIS A 238 28.75 6.47 4.50
C HIS A 238 29.61 7.74 4.53
N ASP A 239 30.38 7.98 3.45
CA ASP A 239 31.32 9.11 3.39
C ASP A 239 30.68 10.41 2.87
N ASP A 240 29.51 10.32 2.23
CA ASP A 240 28.78 11.44 1.65
C ASP A 240 27.26 11.19 1.71
N TRP A 241 26.47 12.16 1.23
CA TRP A 241 25.01 12.21 1.28
C TRP A 241 24.36 10.90 0.86
N VAL A 242 23.63 10.29 1.80
CA VAL A 242 22.80 9.11 1.56
C VAL A 242 21.50 9.53 0.85
N ARG A 243 21.23 8.98 -0.33
CA ARG A 243 20.13 9.39 -1.22
C ARG A 243 18.80 8.72 -0.93
N ARG A 244 18.80 7.40 -0.75
CA ARG A 244 17.58 6.60 -0.55
C ARG A 244 17.89 5.37 0.31
N VAL A 245 16.86 4.88 0.98
CA VAL A 245 16.85 3.63 1.74
C VAL A 245 15.70 2.75 1.25
N ALA A 246 15.90 1.45 1.20
CA ALA A 246 14.82 0.48 1.06
C ALA A 246 15.02 -0.64 2.07
N VAL A 247 13.92 -1.22 2.51
CA VAL A 247 13.92 -2.35 3.43
C VAL A 247 13.51 -3.60 2.70
N ASN A 248 14.10 -4.71 3.13
CA ASN A 248 13.75 -6.01 2.62
C ASN A 248 12.32 -6.43 3.01
N SER A 249 11.67 -7.34 2.26
CA SER A 249 10.29 -7.74 2.57
C SER A 249 10.12 -8.38 3.96
N ASP A 250 11.19 -8.96 4.50
CA ASP A 250 11.17 -9.57 5.84
C ASP A 250 11.51 -8.60 6.98
N GLY A 251 11.98 -7.38 6.67
CA GLY A 251 12.43 -6.43 7.68
C GLY A 251 13.68 -6.88 8.47
N THR A 252 14.49 -7.76 7.88
CA THR A 252 15.75 -8.26 8.43
C THR A 252 16.93 -7.39 8.03
N ILE A 253 17.00 -7.02 6.77
CA ILE A 253 18.05 -6.18 6.19
C ILE A 253 17.45 -4.93 5.55
N PHE A 254 18.29 -3.92 5.39
CA PHE A 254 17.99 -2.77 4.54
C PHE A 254 19.19 -2.41 3.68
N ALA A 255 18.93 -1.69 2.59
CA ALA A 255 19.95 -1.17 1.70
C ALA A 255 19.90 0.36 1.69
N SER A 256 21.06 0.98 1.55
CA SER A 256 21.22 2.42 1.39
C SER A 256 22.07 2.71 0.15
N CYS A 257 21.86 3.88 -0.45
CA CYS A 257 22.68 4.38 -1.55
C CYS A 257 23.16 5.79 -1.25
N SER A 258 24.36 6.15 -1.73
CA SER A 258 24.97 7.43 -1.44
C SER A 258 25.65 8.07 -2.67
N ASN A 259 25.94 9.36 -2.53
CA ASN A 259 26.83 10.10 -3.41
C ASN A 259 28.27 9.55 -3.43
N ASP A 260 28.67 8.76 -2.42
CA ASP A 260 29.97 8.06 -2.37
C ASP A 260 30.12 6.97 -3.46
N LYS A 261 29.11 6.82 -4.34
CA LYS A 261 29.03 5.86 -5.45
C LYS A 261 28.88 4.41 -5.00
N THR A 262 28.59 4.19 -3.71
CA THR A 262 28.37 2.87 -3.14
C THR A 262 26.90 2.67 -2.77
N ALA A 263 26.48 1.41 -2.80
CA ALA A 263 25.31 0.96 -2.07
C ALA A 263 25.77 0.06 -0.93
N ARG A 264 25.16 0.19 0.25
CA ARG A 264 25.52 -0.61 1.43
C ARG A 264 24.33 -1.41 1.91
N ILE A 265 24.61 -2.61 2.39
CA ILE A 265 23.62 -3.53 2.95
C ILE A 265 23.86 -3.64 4.44
N TRP A 266 22.79 -3.53 5.21
CA TRP A 266 22.83 -3.45 6.65
C TRP A 266 21.93 -4.52 7.25
N ASP A 267 22.39 -5.11 8.34
CA ASP A 267 21.58 -6.01 9.17
C ASP A 267 20.89 -5.21 10.29
N LEU A 268 19.57 -5.31 10.39
CA LEU A 268 18.81 -4.67 11.48
C LEU A 268 18.92 -5.42 12.81
N ALA A 269 19.33 -6.70 12.80
CA ALA A 269 19.49 -7.45 14.05
C ALA A 269 20.81 -7.08 14.75
N SER A 270 21.90 -6.99 14.00
CA SER A 270 23.22 -6.65 14.54
C SER A 270 23.59 -5.16 14.42
N ASN A 271 22.82 -4.37 13.67
CA ASN A 271 23.09 -2.97 13.34
C ASN A 271 24.47 -2.74 12.71
N LYS A 272 24.91 -3.67 11.85
CA LYS A 272 26.21 -3.61 11.16
C LYS A 272 26.05 -3.64 9.65
N CYS A 273 26.99 -3.00 8.96
CA CYS A 273 27.15 -3.11 7.53
C CYS A 273 27.66 -4.52 7.18
N ILE A 274 26.88 -5.27 6.39
CA ILE A 274 27.21 -6.63 5.93
C ILE A 274 28.05 -6.59 4.64
N SER A 275 27.73 -5.64 3.76
CA SER A 275 28.30 -5.59 2.41
C SER A 275 28.33 -4.15 1.88
N VAL A 276 29.41 -3.84 1.17
CA VAL A 276 29.56 -2.61 0.39
C VAL A 276 29.61 -3.02 -1.07
N LEU A 277 28.64 -2.52 -1.85
CA LEU A 277 28.52 -2.75 -3.28
C LEU A 277 29.15 -1.55 -4.00
N SER A 278 30.36 -1.76 -4.52
CA SER A 278 31.12 -0.77 -5.28
C SER A 278 31.20 -1.17 -6.74
N GLY A 279 31.08 -0.19 -7.65
CA GLY A 279 31.20 -0.43 -9.08
C GLY A 279 30.55 0.65 -9.94
N HIS A 280 29.62 1.44 -9.40
CA HIS A 280 29.10 2.61 -10.09
C HIS A 280 30.16 3.68 -10.29
N GLU A 281 30.12 4.37 -11.43
CA GLU A 281 31.08 5.42 -11.76
C GLU A 281 30.68 6.78 -11.17
N ASN A 282 29.41 6.92 -10.80
CA ASN A 282 28.79 8.15 -10.30
C ASN A 282 27.77 7.86 -9.18
N VAL A 283 27.20 8.94 -8.61
CA VAL A 283 26.22 8.93 -7.52
C VAL A 283 25.11 7.90 -7.74
N VAL A 284 24.82 7.10 -6.73
CA VAL A 284 23.70 6.16 -6.74
C VAL A 284 22.46 6.87 -6.19
N GLU A 285 21.42 6.97 -7.01
CA GLU A 285 20.20 7.75 -6.71
C GLU A 285 19.06 6.88 -6.17
N CYS A 286 18.97 5.63 -6.63
CA CYS A 286 17.83 4.77 -6.31
C CYS A 286 18.22 3.31 -6.13
N LEU A 287 17.36 2.61 -5.38
CA LEU A 287 17.54 1.22 -5.04
C LEU A 287 16.18 0.52 -4.92
N ALA A 288 16.15 -0.78 -5.20
CA ALA A 288 14.97 -1.62 -5.05
C ALA A 288 15.39 -3.07 -4.78
N PHE A 289 14.70 -3.74 -3.86
CA PHE A 289 14.87 -5.18 -3.65
C PHE A 289 14.02 -5.98 -4.65
N SER A 290 14.58 -7.10 -5.12
CA SER A 290 13.88 -8.01 -6.02
C SER A 290 12.87 -8.89 -5.27
N PRO A 291 11.70 -9.24 -5.83
CA PRO A 291 10.85 -10.28 -5.26
C PRO A 291 11.52 -11.67 -5.35
N GLN A 292 11.11 -12.62 -4.50
CA GLN A 292 11.67 -13.98 -4.48
C GLN A 292 11.65 -14.68 -5.85
N THR A 293 10.66 -14.37 -6.69
CA THR A 293 10.48 -14.99 -8.01
C THR A 293 11.56 -14.61 -9.03
N THR A 294 12.37 -13.57 -8.79
CA THR A 294 13.47 -13.20 -9.71
C THR A 294 14.51 -14.29 -9.88
N ASN A 295 14.64 -15.19 -8.90
CA ASN A 295 15.57 -16.33 -8.96
C ASN A 295 15.29 -17.27 -10.14
N GLU A 296 14.06 -17.34 -10.62
CA GLU A 296 13.72 -18.18 -11.77
C GLU A 296 14.29 -17.61 -13.08
N PHE A 297 14.58 -16.30 -13.13
CA PHE A 297 15.01 -15.60 -14.34
C PHE A 297 16.51 -15.28 -14.37
N ILE A 298 17.17 -15.27 -13.20
CA ILE A 298 18.61 -15.07 -13.07
C ILE A 298 19.20 -16.36 -12.48
N GLU A 299 19.88 -17.15 -13.31
CA GLU A 299 20.42 -18.47 -12.93
C GLU A 299 21.48 -18.35 -11.81
N ILE A 300 21.09 -18.65 -10.57
CA ILE A 300 22.01 -18.67 -9.42
C ILE A 300 21.81 -19.92 -8.57
N LYS A 301 22.93 -20.48 -8.10
CA LYS A 301 22.95 -21.55 -7.10
C LYS A 301 22.75 -20.92 -5.72
N HIS A 302 21.59 -21.16 -5.10
CA HIS A 302 21.30 -20.70 -3.74
C HIS A 302 21.77 -21.70 -2.68
N GLU A 303 22.34 -21.20 -1.58
CA GLU A 303 22.45 -22.00 -0.36
C GLU A 303 21.10 -22.03 0.37
N LYS A 304 20.72 -23.20 0.90
CA LYS A 304 19.38 -23.45 1.47
C LYS A 304 19.04 -22.60 2.71
N ASN A 305 19.96 -21.80 3.25
CA ASN A 305 19.81 -21.00 4.47
C ASN A 305 20.28 -19.54 4.34
N SER A 306 20.38 -18.98 3.13
CA SER A 306 20.82 -17.60 2.95
C SER A 306 19.82 -16.59 3.54
N PRO A 307 20.29 -15.53 4.25
CA PRO A 307 19.40 -14.47 4.75
C PRO A 307 18.73 -13.67 3.62
N PHE A 308 19.16 -13.87 2.36
CA PHE A 308 18.70 -13.18 1.17
C PHE A 308 17.66 -13.99 0.36
N ILE A 309 17.18 -15.14 0.86
CA ILE A 309 16.28 -16.04 0.09
C ILE A 309 15.04 -15.32 -0.46
N ASN A 310 14.42 -14.44 0.34
CA ASN A 310 13.20 -13.74 -0.06
C ASN A 310 13.47 -12.60 -1.05
N ASN A 311 14.65 -12.01 -1.01
CA ASN A 311 15.06 -10.93 -1.89
C ASN A 311 16.53 -11.13 -2.29
N PRO A 312 16.76 -11.99 -3.30
CA PRO A 312 18.10 -12.43 -3.68
C PRO A 312 18.94 -11.33 -4.33
N PHE A 313 18.28 -10.34 -4.94
CA PHE A 313 18.92 -9.27 -5.67
C PHE A 313 18.56 -7.89 -5.17
N LEU A 314 19.50 -6.96 -5.39
CA LEU A 314 19.29 -5.53 -5.26
C LEU A 314 19.54 -4.89 -6.61
N ALA A 315 18.61 -4.07 -7.09
CA ALA A 315 18.85 -3.17 -8.23
C ALA A 315 19.26 -1.79 -7.71
N THR A 316 20.26 -1.19 -8.35
CA THR A 316 20.72 0.17 -8.06
C THR A 316 20.77 1.00 -9.35
N GLY A 317 20.28 2.22 -9.29
CA GLY A 317 20.32 3.17 -10.42
C GLY A 317 21.20 4.36 -10.08
N SER A 318 22.03 4.76 -11.05
CA SER A 318 23.02 5.80 -10.86
C SER A 318 22.92 6.92 -11.90
N ARG A 319 23.58 8.04 -11.59
CA ARG A 319 23.85 9.12 -12.53
C ARG A 319 24.82 8.73 -13.66
N ASP A 320 25.46 7.56 -13.56
CA ASP A 320 26.25 6.97 -14.65
C ASP A 320 25.39 6.39 -15.79
N LYS A 321 24.05 6.56 -15.71
CA LYS A 321 23.06 6.11 -16.70
C LYS A 321 22.89 4.59 -16.76
N SER A 322 23.53 3.87 -15.85
CA SER A 322 23.44 2.42 -15.72
C SER A 322 22.54 2.02 -14.56
N ILE A 323 21.93 0.86 -14.72
CA ILE A 323 21.25 0.14 -13.66
C ILE A 323 22.03 -1.14 -13.42
N ARG A 324 22.45 -1.36 -12.18
CA ARG A 324 23.21 -2.55 -11.80
C ARG A 324 22.35 -3.45 -10.94
N ILE A 325 22.44 -4.76 -11.17
CA ILE A 325 21.77 -5.77 -10.37
C ILE A 325 22.85 -6.57 -9.66
N TRP A 326 22.73 -6.63 -8.34
CA TRP A 326 23.69 -7.24 -7.44
C TRP A 326 23.07 -8.47 -6.85
N ASN A 327 23.82 -9.57 -6.81
CA ASN A 327 23.46 -10.72 -6.00
C ASN A 327 23.95 -10.46 -4.57
N LEU A 328 23.04 -10.53 -3.60
CA LEU A 328 23.36 -10.21 -2.21
C LEU A 328 24.15 -11.32 -1.51
N GLU A 329 24.03 -12.56 -1.98
CA GLU A 329 24.76 -13.72 -1.43
C GLU A 329 26.23 -13.70 -1.87
N THR A 330 26.49 -13.57 -3.18
CA THR A 330 27.86 -13.51 -3.73
C THR A 330 28.49 -12.13 -3.62
N LYS A 331 27.67 -11.08 -3.44
CA LYS A 331 28.07 -9.66 -3.41
C LYS A 331 28.63 -9.16 -4.75
N GLU A 332 28.36 -9.90 -5.83
CA GLU A 332 28.83 -9.57 -7.17
C GLU A 332 27.76 -8.84 -7.98
N CYS A 333 28.22 -7.98 -8.89
CA CYS A 333 27.36 -7.38 -9.90
C CYS A 333 27.09 -8.42 -10.99
N VAL A 334 25.83 -8.84 -11.11
CA VAL A 334 25.43 -9.87 -12.08
C VAL A 334 25.10 -9.24 -13.41
N LEU A 335 24.31 -8.15 -13.41
CA LEU A 335 23.83 -7.50 -14.63
C LEU A 335 24.10 -5.99 -14.61
N ILE A 336 24.46 -5.46 -15.77
CA ILE A 336 24.58 -4.02 -16.02
C ILE A 336 23.65 -3.69 -17.19
N LEU A 337 22.56 -3.01 -16.89
CA LEU A 337 21.59 -2.54 -17.87
C LEU A 337 21.97 -1.11 -18.26
N SER A 338 22.34 -0.93 -19.52
CA SER A 338 22.69 0.37 -20.10
C SER A 338 21.72 0.71 -21.23
N GLY A 339 21.28 1.96 -21.28
CA GLY A 339 20.35 2.41 -22.32
C GLY A 339 19.54 3.65 -21.98
N HIS A 340 19.57 4.14 -20.73
CA HIS A 340 19.15 5.50 -20.41
C HIS A 340 20.18 6.50 -20.93
N GLU A 341 19.71 7.67 -21.35
CA GLU A 341 20.59 8.73 -21.87
C GLU A 341 21.03 9.71 -20.78
N ASN A 342 20.37 9.65 -19.62
CA ASN A 342 20.61 10.53 -18.48
C ASN A 342 20.45 9.79 -17.13
N TRP A 343 20.46 10.52 -16.02
CA TRP A 343 20.45 9.96 -14.67
C TRP A 343 19.21 9.11 -14.41
N VAL A 344 19.39 7.95 -13.78
CA VAL A 344 18.28 7.07 -13.38
C VAL A 344 17.76 7.50 -12.00
N ARG A 345 16.47 7.83 -11.90
CA ARG A 345 15.87 8.45 -10.70
C ARG A 345 15.10 7.49 -9.81
N SER A 346 14.41 6.52 -10.42
CA SER A 346 13.68 5.50 -9.68
C SER A 346 13.61 4.20 -10.46
N ILE A 347 13.56 3.10 -9.72
CA ILE A 347 13.56 1.73 -10.24
C ILE A 347 12.56 0.94 -9.40
N VAL A 348 11.78 0.07 -10.07
CA VAL A 348 10.85 -0.83 -9.41
C VAL A 348 10.88 -2.20 -10.10
N PHE A 349 10.92 -3.27 -9.31
CA PHE A 349 10.75 -4.63 -9.82
C PHE A 349 9.28 -4.92 -10.08
N HIS A 350 9.03 -5.59 -11.20
CA HIS A 350 7.71 -6.14 -11.47
C HIS A 350 7.39 -7.28 -10.48
N PRO A 351 6.16 -7.42 -9.98
CA PRO A 351 5.78 -8.50 -9.04
C PRO A 351 6.04 -9.92 -9.56
N CYS A 352 6.07 -10.11 -10.89
CA CYS A 352 6.43 -11.40 -11.49
C CYS A 352 7.93 -11.74 -11.35
N GLY A 353 8.79 -10.74 -11.16
CA GLY A 353 10.25 -10.90 -11.07
C GLY A 353 10.98 -11.02 -12.43
N LYS A 354 10.27 -11.06 -13.55
CA LYS A 354 10.90 -11.08 -14.88
C LYS A 354 11.35 -9.70 -15.35
N PHE A 355 10.59 -8.66 -14.98
CA PHE A 355 10.83 -7.30 -15.48
C PHE A 355 11.30 -6.33 -14.40
N LEU A 356 12.07 -5.35 -14.85
CA LEU A 356 12.45 -4.17 -14.08
C LEU A 356 11.99 -2.93 -14.83
N ILE A 357 11.44 -1.95 -14.12
CA ILE A 357 10.97 -0.70 -14.70
C ILE A 357 11.80 0.42 -14.11
N SER A 358 12.26 1.33 -14.96
CA SER A 358 13.09 2.45 -14.56
C SER A 358 12.64 3.75 -15.20
N VAL A 359 12.89 4.85 -14.50
CA VAL A 359 12.63 6.21 -14.95
C VAL A 359 13.88 7.07 -14.84
N SER A 360 14.00 8.04 -15.75
CA SER A 360 15.21 8.85 -15.87
C SER A 360 14.91 10.32 -16.23
N ASP A 361 15.92 11.15 -16.02
CA ASP A 361 15.99 12.53 -16.51
C ASP A 361 15.97 12.62 -18.06
N ASP A 362 16.08 11.51 -18.79
CA ASP A 362 15.84 11.48 -20.23
C ASP A 362 14.35 11.51 -20.62
N ARG A 363 13.46 11.69 -19.63
CA ARG A 363 11.99 11.75 -19.78
C ARG A 363 11.35 10.43 -20.21
N SER A 364 12.11 9.34 -20.19
CA SER A 364 11.64 8.02 -20.60
C SER A 364 11.32 7.12 -19.42
N ILE A 365 10.37 6.20 -19.67
CA ILE A 365 10.17 5.00 -18.85
C ILE A 365 10.74 3.83 -19.65
N LYS A 366 11.70 3.08 -19.09
CA LYS A 366 12.26 1.88 -19.70
C LYS A 366 11.86 0.64 -18.94
N ILE A 367 11.67 -0.44 -19.70
CA ILE A 367 11.27 -1.74 -19.19
C ILE A 367 12.30 -2.75 -19.66
N TRP A 368 12.86 -3.45 -18.69
CA TRP A 368 13.98 -4.35 -18.89
C TRP A 368 13.55 -5.78 -18.62
N ASP A 369 13.92 -6.68 -19.51
CA ASP A 369 13.89 -8.11 -19.26
C ASP A 369 15.13 -8.51 -18.47
N LEU A 370 14.94 -9.12 -17.30
CA LEU A 370 16.03 -9.61 -16.49
C LEU A 370 16.59 -10.94 -17.02
N SER A 371 15.77 -11.74 -17.72
CA SER A 371 16.23 -13.02 -18.29
C SER A 371 17.18 -12.80 -19.46
N ASN A 372 16.87 -11.82 -20.31
CA ASN A 372 17.63 -11.52 -21.52
C ASN A 372 18.57 -10.31 -21.37
N SER A 373 18.51 -9.61 -20.24
CA SER A 373 19.29 -8.39 -19.96
C SER A 373 19.13 -7.29 -21.03
N ARG A 374 17.91 -7.12 -21.56
CA ARG A 374 17.62 -6.19 -22.66
C ARG A 374 16.44 -5.28 -22.32
N CYS A 375 16.47 -4.06 -22.86
CA CYS A 375 15.31 -3.19 -22.83
C CYS A 375 14.26 -3.71 -23.84
N ILE A 376 13.10 -4.14 -23.34
CA ILE A 376 11.99 -4.62 -24.18
C ILE A 376 11.22 -3.44 -24.77
N ARG A 377 11.00 -2.42 -23.95
CA ARG A 377 10.14 -1.29 -24.31
C ARG A 377 10.69 -0.02 -23.68
N THR A 378 10.69 1.03 -24.48
CA THR A 378 10.95 2.40 -24.03
C THR A 378 9.71 3.23 -24.35
N ILE A 379 9.16 3.91 -23.34
CA ILE A 379 8.15 4.95 -23.52
C ILE A 379 8.91 6.27 -23.49
N ASN A 380 9.21 6.80 -24.67
CA ASN A 380 9.82 8.13 -24.82
C ASN A 380 8.79 9.22 -24.51
N ASP A 381 9.27 10.36 -24.03
CA ASP A 381 8.44 11.53 -23.70
C ASP A 381 7.24 11.15 -22.81
N ALA A 382 7.49 10.29 -21.82
CA ALA A 382 6.47 9.90 -20.86
C ALA A 382 5.92 11.13 -20.12
N HIS A 383 6.76 12.14 -19.94
CA HIS A 383 6.46 13.47 -19.39
C HIS A 383 7.17 14.56 -20.20
N ASP A 384 6.67 15.79 -20.07
CA ASP A 384 7.27 16.94 -20.77
C ASP A 384 8.63 17.34 -20.14
N HIS A 385 8.88 16.88 -18.91
CA HIS A 385 10.12 17.07 -18.17
C HIS A 385 10.60 15.76 -17.53
N PHE A 386 11.74 15.82 -16.83
CA PHE A 386 12.39 14.70 -16.14
C PHE A 386 11.43 13.91 -15.24
N VAL A 387 11.52 12.58 -15.28
CA VAL A 387 10.68 11.70 -14.45
C VAL A 387 11.45 11.34 -13.18
N GLN A 388 10.94 11.76 -12.03
CA GLN A 388 11.61 11.64 -10.72
C GLN A 388 11.16 10.40 -9.97
N ALA A 389 9.86 10.11 -10.00
CA ALA A 389 9.23 9.12 -9.16
C ALA A 389 8.56 8.03 -9.98
N LEU A 390 8.63 6.81 -9.47
CA LEU A 390 8.03 5.62 -10.04
C LEU A 390 7.62 4.71 -8.89
N ASP A 391 6.39 4.21 -8.93
CA ASP A 391 5.94 3.12 -8.08
C ASP A 391 4.96 2.22 -8.84
N MET A 392 4.86 0.97 -8.40
CA MET A 392 4.01 -0.03 -9.04
C MET A 392 3.04 -0.61 -8.01
N ASN A 393 1.78 -0.74 -8.41
CA ASN A 393 0.80 -1.37 -7.56
C ASN A 393 1.07 -2.88 -7.52
N LYS A 394 1.13 -3.44 -6.29
CA LYS A 394 1.40 -4.87 -6.08
C LYS A 394 0.23 -5.78 -6.48
N LYS A 395 -0.99 -5.24 -6.53
CA LYS A 395 -2.23 -5.99 -6.79
C LYS A 395 -2.83 -5.72 -8.17
N LEU A 396 -2.84 -4.44 -8.57
CA LEU A 396 -3.38 -4.02 -9.87
C LEU A 396 -2.24 -3.83 -10.87
N PRO A 397 -2.44 -4.14 -12.16
CA PRO A 397 -1.44 -3.96 -13.20
C PRO A 397 -1.31 -2.48 -13.57
N GLN A 398 -0.84 -1.67 -12.64
CA GLN A 398 -0.78 -0.21 -12.75
C GLN A 398 0.53 0.34 -12.22
N ILE A 399 0.98 1.40 -12.87
CA ILE A 399 2.20 2.11 -12.52
C ILE A 399 1.88 3.59 -12.41
N ALA A 400 2.47 4.25 -11.42
CA ALA A 400 2.38 5.68 -11.25
C ALA A 400 3.75 6.30 -11.47
N THR A 401 3.78 7.38 -12.25
CA THR A 401 4.99 8.19 -12.45
C THR A 401 4.74 9.62 -12.04
N GLY A 402 5.74 10.21 -11.38
CA GLY A 402 5.76 11.63 -11.01
C GLY A 402 6.93 12.33 -11.67
N SER A 403 6.71 13.55 -12.14
CA SER A 403 7.69 14.33 -12.87
C SER A 403 7.82 15.76 -12.33
N VAL A 404 8.89 16.43 -12.76
CA VAL A 404 9.16 17.84 -12.54
C VAL A 404 8.10 18.74 -13.20
N ASP A 405 7.37 18.24 -14.19
CA ASP A 405 6.24 18.93 -14.83
C ASP A 405 5.00 19.12 -13.91
N CYS A 406 5.10 18.72 -12.64
CA CYS A 406 4.03 18.76 -11.63
C CYS A 406 2.84 17.84 -11.93
N LEU A 407 2.99 16.91 -12.89
CA LEU A 407 1.98 15.94 -13.28
C LEU A 407 2.29 14.56 -12.72
N ILE A 408 1.24 13.87 -12.31
CA ILE A 408 1.28 12.45 -11.98
C ILE A 408 0.54 11.71 -13.08
N LYS A 409 1.18 10.72 -13.70
CA LYS A 409 0.57 9.90 -14.73
C LYS A 409 0.40 8.48 -14.23
N ILE A 410 -0.81 7.94 -14.37
CA ILE A 410 -1.12 6.54 -14.08
C ILE A 410 -1.19 5.77 -15.40
N TRP A 411 -0.41 4.72 -15.49
CA TRP A 411 -0.27 3.85 -16.66
C TRP A 411 -0.92 2.52 -16.37
N ASN A 412 -1.75 2.04 -17.29
CA ASN A 412 -2.23 0.67 -17.26
C ASN A 412 -1.17 -0.24 -17.91
N CYS A 413 -0.99 -1.41 -17.31
CA CYS A 413 -0.19 -2.48 -17.87
C CYS A 413 -1.14 -3.49 -18.50
N ASN A 414 -0.91 -3.78 -19.78
CA ASN A 414 -1.69 -4.73 -20.57
C ASN A 414 -0.83 -5.92 -20.98
#